data_AF-A0A0F8D771-F1
#
_entry.id   AF-A0A0F8D771-F1
#
_cell.length_a   1.000
_cell.length_b   1.000
_cell.length_c   1.000
_cell.angle_alpha   90.00
_cell.angle_beta   90.00
_cell.angle_gamma   90.00
#
_symmetry.space_group_name_H-M   'P 1'
#
loop_
_entity.id
_entity.type
_entity.pdbx_description
1 polymer ?
#
loop_
_entity_poly.entity_id
_entity_poly.type
_entity_poly.pdbx_seq_one_letter_code
_entity_poly.pdbx_strand_id
1 'polypeptide(L)'
;MWRGFLPELVTICDPGSQGAIDATFFDRETASRHYQNRSDRHIRTLKTTALVDPDSCAILDIHCSAHWSHDTQTGRRVALPNTEKIESLASDKGYDDQSLRDALRSAGVWPLLRHRLFAAYDHAHNARLDSEL
;
A
#
# COMPACT_ATOMS: atom_id res chain seq x y z
N MET A 1 -2.96 15.02 7.64
CA MET A 1 -1.80 15.39 8.46
C MET A 1 -0.51 14.82 7.85
N TRP A 2 -0.33 13.49 7.80
CA TRP A 2 0.92 12.85 7.30
C TRP A 2 1.36 13.24 5.87
N ARG A 3 0.43 13.30 4.91
CA ARG A 3 0.76 13.67 3.51
C ARG A 3 1.41 15.04 3.32
N GLY A 4 1.32 15.94 4.31
CA GLY A 4 2.03 17.23 4.28
C GLY A 4 3.50 17.15 4.66
N PHE A 5 3.91 16.11 5.40
CA PHE A 5 5.29 15.95 5.90
C PHE A 5 6.14 15.00 5.04
N LEU A 6 5.49 14.03 4.38
CA LEU A 6 6.17 13.03 3.55
C LEU A 6 7.05 13.60 2.43
N PRO A 7 6.70 14.71 1.73
CA PRO A 7 7.57 15.26 0.69
C PRO A 7 8.99 15.63 1.19
N GLU A 8 9.09 16.13 2.42
CA GLU A 8 10.37 16.53 3.02
C GLU A 8 11.23 15.29 3.35
N LEU A 9 10.62 14.24 3.92
CA LEU A 9 11.29 12.96 4.14
C LEU A 9 11.76 12.31 2.83
N VAL A 10 10.91 12.33 1.80
CA VAL A 10 11.25 11.80 0.46
C VAL A 10 12.46 12.52 -0.11
N THR A 11 12.55 13.84 0.06
CA THR A 11 13.70 14.63 -0.39
C THR A 11 15.00 14.22 0.32
N ILE A 12 14.92 13.87 1.60
CA ILE A 12 16.10 13.45 2.39
C ILE A 12 16.55 12.04 1.99
N CYS A 13 15.60 11.13 1.75
CA CYS A 13 15.91 9.74 1.47
C CYS A 13 16.32 9.47 0.01
N ASP A 14 16.02 10.39 -0.92
CA ASP A 14 16.31 10.27 -2.36
C ASP A 14 15.92 8.88 -2.93
N PRO A 15 14.64 8.49 -2.82
CA PRO A 15 14.19 7.17 -3.23
C PRO A 15 14.32 6.97 -4.74
N GLY A 16 14.48 5.71 -5.14
CA GLY A 16 14.45 5.31 -6.54
C GLY A 16 13.04 5.37 -7.14
N SER A 17 12.88 4.69 -8.27
CA SER A 17 11.62 4.58 -9.00
C SER A 17 10.83 3.30 -8.67
N GLN A 18 11.23 2.53 -7.66
CA GLN A 18 10.54 1.29 -7.31
C GLN A 18 9.57 1.53 -6.14
N GLY A 19 8.35 1.01 -6.24
CA GLY A 19 7.37 1.07 -5.17
C GLY A 19 7.04 -0.32 -4.63
N ALA A 20 6.87 -0.45 -3.32
CA ALA A 20 6.29 -1.61 -2.66
C ALA A 20 5.16 -1.17 -1.73
N ILE A 21 4.03 -1.88 -1.75
CA ILE A 21 2.89 -1.59 -0.89
C ILE A 21 2.56 -2.78 0.01
N ASP A 22 2.35 -2.48 1.29
CA ASP A 22 1.91 -3.46 2.27
C ASP A 22 1.09 -2.81 3.39
N ALA A 23 0.36 -3.62 4.16
CA ALA A 23 -0.45 -3.19 5.28
C ALA A 23 -0.05 -3.89 6.58
N THR A 24 0.07 -3.10 7.65
CA THR A 24 0.23 -3.59 9.02
C THR A 24 -0.90 -3.10 9.92
N PHE A 25 -1.09 -3.79 11.05
CA PHE A 25 -2.11 -3.48 12.04
C PHE A 25 -1.45 -3.02 13.35
N PHE A 26 -1.97 -1.93 13.91
CA PHE A 26 -1.56 -1.38 15.20
C PHE A 26 -2.73 -1.46 16.18
N ASP A 27 -2.60 -2.31 17.19
CA ASP A 27 -3.54 -2.36 18.31
C ASP A 27 -3.26 -1.20 19.30
N ARG A 28 -4.31 -0.46 19.65
CA ARG A 28 -4.29 0.54 20.71
C ARG A 28 -5.00 0.00 21.95
N GLU A 29 -4.24 -0.56 22.90
CA GLU A 29 -4.81 -1.11 24.13
C GLU A 29 -5.32 -0.02 25.10
N THR A 30 -4.74 1.19 25.09
CA THR A 30 -5.04 2.25 26.06
C THR A 30 -5.38 3.59 25.39
N ALA A 31 -6.65 3.77 25.02
CA ALA A 31 -7.18 5.11 24.73
C ALA A 31 -7.69 5.76 26.04
N SER A 32 -7.47 7.07 26.23
CA SER A 32 -8.00 7.75 27.43
C SER A 32 -9.53 7.67 27.47
N ARG A 33 -10.10 7.49 28.67
CA ARG A 33 -11.55 7.36 28.90
C ARG A 33 -12.33 8.54 28.32
N HIS A 34 -11.74 9.73 28.34
CA HIS A 34 -12.28 10.95 27.73
C HIS A 34 -12.40 10.85 26.20
N TYR A 35 -11.40 10.27 25.53
CA TYR A 35 -11.42 10.09 24.07
C TYR A 35 -12.40 9.00 23.63
N GLN A 36 -12.53 7.92 24.43
CA GLN A 36 -13.48 6.84 24.17
C GLN A 36 -14.93 7.32 24.24
N ASN A 37 -15.27 8.13 25.25
CA ASN A 37 -16.63 8.64 25.46
C ASN A 37 -17.07 9.65 24.39
N ARG A 38 -16.13 10.38 23.78
CA ARG A 38 -16.45 11.42 22.79
C ARG A 38 -16.56 10.88 21.37
N SER A 39 -15.89 9.76 21.06
CA SER A 39 -15.85 9.23 19.69
C SER A 39 -16.96 8.23 19.35
N ASP A 40 -17.75 7.78 20.34
CA ASP A 40 -18.81 6.74 20.22
C ASP A 40 -18.39 5.52 19.38
N ARG A 41 -17.08 5.25 19.36
CA ARG A 41 -16.41 4.27 18.51
C ARG A 41 -15.26 3.67 19.30
N HIS A 42 -15.39 2.38 19.62
CA HIS A 42 -14.31 1.54 20.11
C HIS A 42 -13.35 1.21 18.96
N ILE A 43 -12.57 2.19 18.50
CA ILE A 43 -11.45 1.90 17.61
C ILE A 43 -10.44 1.13 18.45
N ARG A 44 -10.15 -0.13 18.14
CA ARG A 44 -9.17 -0.94 18.87
C ARG A 44 -7.90 -1.18 18.06
N THR A 45 -8.05 -1.27 16.74
CA THR A 45 -6.94 -1.55 15.82
C THR A 45 -6.98 -0.57 14.65
N LEU A 46 -5.84 0.03 14.35
CA LEU A 46 -5.63 0.82 13.14
C LEU A 46 -4.95 -0.04 12.09
N LYS A 47 -5.49 -0.04 10.88
CA LYS A 47 -4.81 -0.60 9.72
C LYS A 47 -4.04 0.52 9.03
N THR A 48 -2.76 0.28 8.79
CA THR A 48 -1.85 1.22 8.15
C THR A 48 -1.29 0.58 6.90
N THR A 49 -1.60 1.15 5.75
CA THR A 49 -1.01 0.76 4.46
C THR A 49 0.03 1.79 4.09
N ALA A 50 1.25 1.35 3.79
CA ALA A 50 2.35 2.20 3.37
C ALA A 50 2.79 1.83 1.96
N LEU A 51 3.06 2.85 1.14
CA LEU A 51 3.84 2.72 -0.09
C LEU A 51 5.26 3.19 0.23
N VAL A 52 6.22 2.33 -0.04
CA VAL A 52 7.63 2.56 0.26
C VAL A 52 8.49 2.35 -0.99
N ASP A 53 9.64 3.00 -1.04
CA ASP A 53 10.73 2.60 -1.91
C ASP A 53 11.50 1.44 -1.23
N PRO A 54 11.66 0.28 -1.89
CA PRO A 54 12.23 -0.91 -1.25
C PRO A 54 13.72 -0.79 -0.93
N ASP A 55 14.46 0.04 -1.69
CA ASP A 55 15.92 0.17 -1.55
C ASP A 55 16.29 1.12 -0.40
N SER A 56 15.70 2.32 -0.40
CA SER A 56 15.93 3.36 0.61
C SER A 56 15.04 3.21 1.85
N CYS A 57 14.00 2.36 1.78
CA CYS A 57 12.92 2.27 2.77
C CYS A 57 12.16 3.60 2.99
N ALA A 58 12.24 4.55 2.05
CA ALA A 58 11.53 5.82 2.16
C ALA A 58 10.02 5.60 2.04
N ILE A 59 9.25 6.21 2.95
CA ILE A 59 7.78 6.18 2.89
C ILE A 59 7.31 7.24 1.90
N LEU A 60 6.77 6.80 0.76
CA LEU A 60 6.26 7.67 -0.30
C LEU A 60 4.83 8.14 -0.03
N ASP A 61 3.99 7.28 0.53
CA ASP A 61 2.63 7.59 0.98
C ASP A 61 2.15 6.62 2.07
N ILE A 62 1.19 7.07 2.88
CA ILE A 62 0.62 6.29 3.98
C ILE A 62 -0.89 6.53 4.10
N HIS A 63 -1.63 5.44 4.30
CA HIS A 63 -3.04 5.49 4.62
C HIS A 63 -3.33 4.73 5.91
N CYS A 64 -3.83 5.45 6.92
CA CYS A 64 -4.27 4.86 8.18
C CYS A 64 -5.80 4.89 8.26
N SER A 65 -6.41 3.76 8.59
CA SER A 65 -7.86 3.65 8.77
C SER A 65 -8.23 2.86 10.02
N ALA A 66 -9.26 3.35 10.70
CA ALA A 66 -9.94 2.66 11.79
C ALA A 66 -11.12 1.79 11.30
N HIS A 67 -11.48 1.88 10.02
CA HIS A 67 -12.45 1.01 9.37
C HIS A 67 -11.72 0.24 8.26
N TRP A 68 -11.61 -1.07 8.42
CA TRP A 68 -10.76 -1.90 7.58
C TRP A 68 -11.42 -2.14 6.22
N SER A 69 -11.14 -1.27 5.26
CA SER A 69 -11.42 -1.52 3.85
C SER A 69 -10.56 -2.67 3.32
N HIS A 70 -11.06 -3.34 2.29
CA HIS A 70 -10.33 -4.39 1.60
C HIS A 70 -9.01 -3.84 1.03
N ASP A 71 -7.93 -4.64 1.08
CA ASP A 71 -6.59 -4.20 0.69
C ASP A 71 -6.53 -3.66 -0.73
N THR A 72 -7.30 -4.22 -1.66
CA THR A 72 -7.36 -3.72 -3.04
C THR A 72 -7.87 -2.27 -3.12
N GLN A 73 -8.88 -1.90 -2.33
CA GLN A 73 -9.41 -0.53 -2.31
C GLN A 73 -8.39 0.44 -1.69
N THR A 74 -7.76 0.02 -0.60
CA THR A 74 -6.74 0.82 0.08
C THR A 74 -5.50 0.98 -0.80
N GLY A 75 -5.08 -0.10 -1.49
CA GLY A 75 -3.96 -0.11 -2.40
C GLY A 75 -4.13 0.87 -3.54
N ARG A 76 -5.31 0.90 -4.18
CA ARG A 76 -5.63 1.93 -5.19
C ARG A 76 -5.51 3.35 -4.65
N ARG A 77 -5.98 3.60 -3.43
CA ARG A 77 -5.96 4.93 -2.81
C ARG A 77 -4.54 5.43 -2.50
N VAL A 78 -3.62 4.52 -2.26
CA VAL A 78 -2.21 4.82 -1.95
C VAL A 78 -1.36 4.83 -3.22
N ALA A 79 -1.53 3.86 -4.12
CA ALA A 79 -0.69 3.73 -5.31
C ALA A 79 -0.97 4.79 -6.39
N LEU A 80 -2.25 4.99 -6.75
CA LEU A 80 -2.61 5.82 -7.90
C LEU A 80 -2.17 7.29 -7.80
N PRO A 81 -2.21 7.95 -6.62
CA PRO A 81 -1.68 9.31 -6.49
C PRO A 81 -0.15 9.43 -6.62
N ASN A 82 0.58 8.31 -6.63
CA ASN A 82 2.05 8.28 -6.61
C ASN A 82 2.64 7.67 -7.88
N THR A 83 1.85 7.46 -8.94
CA THR A 83 2.31 6.85 -10.21
C THR A 83 3.38 7.68 -10.92
N GLU A 84 3.46 8.98 -10.66
CA GLU A 84 4.53 9.83 -11.20
C GLU A 84 5.88 9.63 -10.50
N LYS A 85 5.89 8.98 -9.33
CA LYS A 85 7.08 8.77 -8.50
C LYS A 85 7.68 7.37 -8.65
N ILE A 86 6.94 6.44 -9.27
CA ILE A 86 7.33 5.03 -9.37
C ILE A 86 7.16 4.53 -10.80
N GLU A 87 8.08 3.71 -11.26
CA GLU A 87 8.05 2.99 -12.54
C GLU A 87 7.50 1.58 -12.37
N SER A 88 7.61 0.99 -11.17
CA SER A 88 7.05 -0.32 -10.84
C SER A 88 6.39 -0.33 -9.45
N LEU A 89 5.41 -1.20 -9.25
CA LEU A 89 4.74 -1.39 -7.97
C LEU A 89 4.65 -2.87 -7.60
N ALA A 90 5.39 -3.28 -6.58
CA ALA A 90 5.34 -4.60 -5.96
C ALA A 90 4.28 -4.68 -4.85
N SER A 91 3.61 -5.83 -4.77
CA SER A 91 2.64 -6.09 -3.73
C SER A 91 2.36 -7.58 -3.55
N ASP A 92 1.94 -7.95 -2.34
CA ASP A 92 1.46 -9.30 -2.07
C ASP A 92 0.08 -9.58 -2.71
N LYS A 93 -0.39 -10.83 -2.55
CA LYS A 93 -1.68 -11.30 -3.10
C LYS A 93 -2.91 -10.65 -2.45
N GLY A 94 -2.76 -9.97 -1.32
CA GLY A 94 -3.83 -9.22 -0.67
C GLY A 94 -4.38 -8.12 -1.58
N TYR A 95 -3.53 -7.57 -2.44
CA TYR A 95 -3.82 -6.49 -3.38
C TYR A 95 -4.11 -6.96 -4.81
N ASP A 96 -4.33 -8.26 -5.02
CA ASP A 96 -4.71 -8.77 -6.34
C ASP A 96 -6.03 -8.19 -6.82
N ASP A 97 -5.94 -7.20 -7.71
CA ASP A 97 -7.06 -6.48 -8.28
C ASP A 97 -6.75 -6.06 -9.73
N GLN A 98 -7.52 -6.60 -10.67
CA GLN A 98 -7.36 -6.29 -12.08
C GLN A 98 -7.54 -4.80 -12.35
N SER A 99 -8.47 -4.14 -11.65
CA SER A 99 -8.74 -2.71 -11.85
C SER A 99 -7.59 -1.82 -11.38
N LEU A 100 -6.79 -2.28 -10.42
CA LEU A 100 -5.55 -1.62 -10.01
C LEU A 100 -4.45 -1.86 -11.06
N ARG A 101 -4.28 -3.10 -11.54
CA ARG A 101 -3.30 -3.42 -12.60
C ARG A 101 -3.52 -2.58 -13.85
N ASP A 102 -4.77 -2.46 -14.31
CA ASP A 102 -5.12 -1.72 -15.52
C ASP A 102 -4.85 -0.21 -15.34
N ALA A 103 -5.17 0.33 -14.17
CA ALA A 103 -4.91 1.73 -13.85
C ALA A 103 -3.40 2.04 -13.78
N LEU A 104 -2.60 1.15 -13.18
CA LEU A 104 -1.13 1.29 -13.13
C LEU A 104 -0.53 1.25 -14.53
N ARG A 105 -0.92 0.28 -15.36
CA ARG A 105 -0.47 0.17 -16.76
C ARG A 105 -0.85 1.39 -17.58
N SER A 106 -2.07 1.91 -17.39
CA SER A 106 -2.51 3.15 -18.05
C SER A 106 -1.69 4.37 -17.63
N ALA A 107 -1.09 4.35 -16.44
CA ALA A 107 -0.21 5.38 -15.95
C ALA A 107 1.28 5.11 -16.29
N GLY A 108 1.60 4.03 -17.01
CA GLY A 108 2.96 3.65 -17.36
C GLY A 108 3.73 2.92 -16.26
N VAL A 109 3.06 2.54 -15.16
CA VAL A 109 3.68 1.82 -14.02
C VAL A 109 3.54 0.31 -14.21
N TRP A 110 4.64 -0.43 -14.04
CA TRP A 110 4.65 -1.90 -14.12
C TRP A 110 4.06 -2.51 -12.84
N PRO A 111 2.92 -3.22 -12.90
CA PRO A 111 2.32 -3.84 -11.71
C PRO A 111 2.94 -5.21 -11.42
N LEU A 112 3.76 -5.30 -10.37
CA LEU A 112 4.34 -6.53 -9.83
C LEU A 112 3.49 -7.07 -8.67
N LEU A 113 2.16 -7.16 -8.88
CA LEU A 113 1.23 -7.64 -7.85
C LEU A 113 1.08 -9.17 -7.96
N ARG A 114 1.27 -9.90 -6.87
CA ARG A 114 1.06 -11.36 -6.85
C ARG A 114 -0.42 -11.70 -7.08
N HIS A 115 -0.69 -12.70 -7.90
CA HIS A 115 -2.03 -13.25 -8.11
C HIS A 115 -2.45 -14.13 -6.94
N ARG A 116 -3.72 -14.03 -6.52
CA ARG A 116 -4.34 -15.02 -5.65
C ARG A 116 -4.52 -16.32 -6.43
N LEU A 117 -4.17 -17.44 -5.81
CA LEU A 117 -4.19 -18.75 -6.46
C LEU A 117 -5.60 -19.34 -6.43
N PHE A 118 -6.34 -19.19 -7.54
CA PHE A 118 -7.64 -19.82 -7.74
C PHE A 118 -7.60 -20.89 -8.84
N ALA A 119 -6.65 -20.80 -9.76
CA ALA A 119 -6.49 -21.70 -10.89
C ALA A 119 -5.01 -21.89 -11.29
N ALA A 120 -4.75 -22.89 -12.14
CA ALA A 120 -3.40 -23.21 -12.61
C ALA A 120 -2.71 -22.05 -13.34
N TYR A 121 -3.47 -21.16 -14.00
CA TYR A 121 -2.89 -20.00 -14.69
C TYR A 121 -2.38 -18.91 -13.73
N ASP A 122 -2.86 -18.86 -12.47
CA ASP A 122 -2.37 -17.91 -11.46
C ASP A 122 -0.95 -18.28 -11.01
N HIS A 123 -0.65 -19.58 -10.96
CA HIS A 123 0.71 -20.07 -10.72
C HIS A 123 1.66 -19.64 -11.83
N ALA A 124 1.22 -19.74 -13.09
CA ALA A 124 2.03 -19.29 -14.23
C ALA A 124 2.28 -17.78 -14.21
N HIS A 125 1.29 -16.97 -13.82
CA HIS A 125 1.48 -15.53 -13.67
C HIS A 125 2.45 -15.18 -12.54
N ASN A 126 2.33 -15.82 -11.38
CA ASN A 126 3.26 -15.60 -10.27
C ASN A 126 4.69 -16.05 -10.61
N ALA A 127 4.86 -17.15 -11.34
CA ALA A 127 6.19 -17.62 -11.77
C ALA A 127 6.89 -16.64 -12.72
N ARG A 128 6.13 -15.88 -13.54
CA ARG A 128 6.70 -14.82 -14.39
C ARG A 128 7.23 -13.65 -13.56
N LEU A 129 6.48 -13.23 -12.54
CA LEU A 129 6.92 -12.18 -11.62
C LEU A 129 8.21 -12.57 -10.90
N ASP A 130 8.34 -13.84 -10.51
CA ASP A 130 9.55 -14.36 -9.86
C ASP A 130 10.77 -14.45 -10.78
N SER A 131 10.59 -14.38 -12.10
CA SER A 131 11.68 -14.38 -13.10
C SER A 131 12.11 -12.98 -13.57
N GLU A 132 11.33 -11.96 -13.23
CA GLU A 132 11.55 -10.54 -13.60
C GLU A 132 12.16 -9.72 -12.44
N LEU A 133 12.36 -10.35 -11.28
CA LEU A 133 13.10 -9.85 -10.10
C LEU A 133 14.57 -10.26 -10.18
#